data_AF-A0AAN9KYH7-F1
#
_entry.id   AF-A0AAN9KYH7-F1
#
_cell.length_a   1.000
_cell.length_b   1.000
_cell.length_c   1.000
_cell.angle_alpha   90.00
_cell.angle_beta   90.00
_cell.angle_gamma   90.00
#
_symmetry.space_group_name_H-M   'P 1'
#
loop_
_entity.id
_entity.type
_entity.pdbx_description
1 polymer ?
#
loop_
_entity_poly.entity_id
_entity_poly.type
_entity_poly.pdbx_seq_one_letter_code
_entity_poly.pdbx_strand_id
1 'polypeptide(L)'
;MVRLLHVKYLDYDFFGNIDNENKLYLWNPNDVNNPATFNSKTRELLSQHAQQASVNPKLYATGELKLENSYTFYGLTQCTRDLSKTNCKKCLDDIINEFPNCCNGKEGGRVLVGSCNFRYEIYSFVKH
;
A
#
# COMPACT_ATOMS: atom_id res chain seq x y z
N MET A 1 2.02 2.87 16.31
CA MET A 1 1.89 2.76 14.84
C MET A 1 2.14 1.31 14.49
N VAL A 2 1.18 0.61 13.87
CA VAL A 2 1.36 -0.79 13.46
C VAL A 2 1.95 -0.77 12.06
N ARG A 3 3.18 -1.27 11.90
CA ARG A 3 3.82 -1.50 10.61
C ARG A 3 3.97 -2.98 10.38
N LEU A 4 4.00 -3.39 9.13
CA LEU A 4 4.27 -4.77 8.82
C LEU A 4 5.76 -5.05 9.00
N LEU A 5 6.08 -6.09 9.76
CA LEU A 5 7.42 -6.65 9.80
C LEU A 5 7.53 -7.65 8.64
N HIS A 6 8.42 -7.36 7.69
CA HIS A 6 8.79 -8.32 6.65
C HIS A 6 10.08 -9.02 7.07
N VAL A 7 10.02 -10.35 7.14
CA VAL A 7 11.19 -11.23 7.33
C VAL A 7 11.30 -12.09 6.08
N LYS A 8 12.47 -12.05 5.45
CA LYS A 8 12.78 -12.80 4.24
C LYS A 8 14.18 -13.40 4.38
N TYR A 9 14.29 -14.69 4.06
CA TYR A 9 15.55 -15.44 4.04
C TYR A 9 15.60 -16.23 2.73
N LEU A 10 16.69 -16.10 1.99
CA LEU A 10 16.96 -16.81 0.75
C LEU A 10 18.44 -17.19 0.70
N ASP A 11 18.75 -18.19 -0.11
CA ASP A 11 20.09 -18.75 -0.32
C ASP A 11 20.93 -17.97 -1.37
N TYR A 12 20.41 -16.86 -1.88
CA TYR A 12 21.09 -15.95 -2.81
C TYR A 12 20.97 -14.49 -2.37
N ASP A 13 21.80 -13.61 -2.94
CA ASP A 13 21.75 -12.17 -2.66
C ASP A 13 20.51 -11.52 -3.31
N PHE A 14 19.60 -11.05 -2.48
CA PHE A 14 18.36 -10.39 -2.90
C PHE A 14 18.29 -8.92 -2.50
N PHE A 15 19.31 -8.38 -1.82
CA PHE A 15 19.25 -7.02 -1.29
C PHE A 15 19.22 -5.97 -2.40
N GLY A 16 18.32 -4.99 -2.27
CA GLY A 16 18.16 -3.89 -3.23
C GLY A 16 17.38 -4.24 -4.49
N ASN A 17 17.06 -5.52 -4.69
CA ASN A 17 16.26 -6.00 -5.81
C ASN A 17 14.78 -6.05 -5.46
N ILE A 18 13.92 -5.74 -6.44
CA ILE A 18 12.47 -5.82 -6.28
C ILE A 18 12.06 -7.30 -6.32
N ASP A 19 11.38 -7.74 -5.27
CA ASP A 19 10.71 -9.02 -5.18
C ASP A 19 9.19 -8.80 -5.20
N ASN A 20 8.59 -9.16 -6.34
CA ASN A 20 7.15 -9.10 -6.58
C ASN A 20 6.47 -10.49 -6.47
N GLU A 21 7.19 -11.50 -5.97
CA GLU A 21 6.67 -12.87 -5.80
C GLU A 21 5.77 -12.97 -4.56
N ASN A 22 5.05 -14.11 -4.46
CA ASN A 22 4.20 -14.46 -3.32
C ASN A 22 3.17 -13.38 -2.97
N LYS A 23 2.51 -12.84 -4.01
CA LYS A 23 1.50 -11.79 -3.86
C LYS A 23 0.38 -12.26 -2.92
N LEU A 24 0.17 -11.51 -1.84
CA LEU A 24 -0.94 -11.73 -0.91
C LEU A 24 -1.94 -10.59 -1.05
N TYR A 25 -3.18 -10.95 -1.37
CA TYR A 25 -4.32 -10.05 -1.43
C TYR A 25 -5.23 -10.29 -0.23
N LEU A 26 -5.58 -9.21 0.48
CA LEU A 26 -6.54 -9.23 1.58
C LEU A 26 -7.49 -8.06 1.40
N TRP A 27 -8.77 -8.27 1.65
CA TRP A 27 -9.77 -7.22 1.51
C TRP A 27 -10.85 -7.32 2.58
N ASN A 28 -11.51 -6.19 2.85
CA ASN A 28 -12.70 -6.15 3.66
C ASN A 28 -13.86 -6.84 2.92
N PRO A 29 -14.67 -7.68 3.57
CA PRO A 29 -15.82 -8.32 2.93
C PRO A 29 -16.85 -7.30 2.41
N ASN A 30 -17.01 -6.16 3.07
CA ASN A 30 -17.99 -5.14 2.75
C ASN A 30 -17.62 -4.35 1.48
N ASP A 31 -18.66 -3.96 0.75
CA ASP A 31 -18.58 -3.16 -0.45
C ASP A 31 -18.93 -1.69 -0.18
N VAL A 32 -18.36 -0.81 -0.99
CA VAL A 32 -18.62 0.63 -0.95
C VAL A 32 -19.77 0.98 -1.90
N ASN A 33 -20.55 2.01 -1.56
CA ASN A 33 -21.68 2.43 -2.39
C ASN A 33 -21.29 2.98 -3.77
N ASN A 34 -20.12 3.66 -3.87
CA ASN A 34 -19.66 4.33 -5.09
C ASN A 34 -18.26 3.84 -5.52
N PRO A 35 -18.12 2.60 -6.05
CA PRO A 35 -16.82 1.97 -6.32
C PRO A 35 -15.92 2.79 -7.24
N ALA A 36 -16.44 3.39 -8.31
CA ALA A 36 -15.63 4.12 -9.28
C ALA A 36 -14.87 5.30 -8.64
N THR A 37 -15.59 6.19 -7.95
CA THR A 37 -15.01 7.34 -7.24
C THR A 37 -14.12 6.89 -6.10
N PHE A 38 -14.57 5.89 -5.31
CA PHE A 38 -13.82 5.36 -4.18
C PHE A 38 -12.47 4.79 -4.62
N ASN A 39 -12.46 3.94 -5.65
CA ASN A 39 -11.25 3.29 -6.13
C ASN A 39 -10.28 4.32 -6.74
N SER A 40 -10.80 5.29 -7.50
CA SER A 40 -9.99 6.37 -8.08
C SER A 40 -9.26 7.17 -6.99
N LYS A 41 -10.00 7.62 -5.97
CA LYS A 41 -9.45 8.41 -4.86
C LYS A 41 -8.51 7.61 -3.96
N THR A 42 -8.80 6.33 -3.75
CA THR A 42 -7.91 5.43 -3.00
C THR A 42 -6.57 5.26 -3.70
N ARG A 43 -6.58 5.00 -5.03
CA ARG A 43 -5.33 4.90 -5.80
C ARG A 43 -4.57 6.22 -5.86
N GLU A 44 -5.26 7.36 -5.99
CA GLU A 44 -4.63 8.68 -5.93
C GLU A 44 -3.86 8.87 -4.62
N LEU A 45 -4.50 8.58 -3.48
CA LEU A 45 -3.88 8.66 -2.17
C LEU A 45 -2.67 7.73 -2.05
N LEU A 46 -2.82 6.46 -2.43
CA LEU A 46 -1.73 5.47 -2.36
C LEU A 46 -0.55 5.87 -3.25
N SER A 47 -0.79 6.41 -4.44
CA SER A 47 0.27 6.89 -5.33
C SER A 47 1.02 8.09 -4.76
N GLN A 48 0.33 9.03 -4.13
CA GLN A 48 0.96 10.13 -3.39
C GLN A 48 1.83 9.60 -2.23
N HIS A 49 1.30 8.63 -1.48
CA HIS A 49 2.02 7.99 -0.38
C HIS A 49 3.20 7.15 -0.87
N ALA A 50 3.12 6.56 -2.06
CA ALA A 50 4.24 5.86 -2.67
C ALA A 50 5.41 6.81 -2.95
N GLN A 51 5.12 8.02 -3.42
CA GLN A 51 6.13 9.06 -3.60
C GLN A 51 6.73 9.53 -2.27
N GLN A 52 5.91 9.69 -1.23
CA GLN A 52 6.39 10.10 0.09
C GLN A 52 7.23 8.99 0.74
N ALA A 53 6.81 7.73 0.61
CA ALA A 53 7.55 6.58 1.11
C ALA A 53 8.92 6.49 0.46
N SER A 54 9.02 6.65 -0.87
CA SER A 54 10.28 6.51 -1.60
C SER A 54 11.36 7.52 -1.19
N VAL A 55 10.96 8.71 -0.74
CA VAL A 55 11.91 9.75 -0.29
C VAL A 55 12.11 9.79 1.23
N ASN A 56 11.29 9.06 1.99
CA ASN A 56 11.43 8.93 3.44
C ASN A 56 12.61 7.99 3.79
N PRO A 57 13.56 8.38 4.68
CA PRO A 57 14.66 7.50 5.11
C PRO A 57 14.23 6.15 5.72
N LYS A 58 12.98 6.04 6.16
CA LYS A 58 12.38 4.81 6.72
C LYS A 58 11.54 4.03 5.68
N LEU A 59 11.44 4.51 4.44
CA LEU A 59 10.72 3.92 3.31
C LEU A 59 9.26 3.55 3.59
N TYR A 60 8.53 4.45 4.26
CA TYR A 60 7.08 4.31 4.46
C TYR A 60 6.40 5.68 4.46
N ALA A 61 5.11 5.69 4.18
CA ALA A 61 4.25 6.85 4.36
C ALA A 61 2.89 6.40 4.90
N THR A 62 2.25 7.30 5.63
CA THR A 62 0.89 7.13 6.14
C THR A 62 0.15 8.45 6.06
N GLY A 63 -1.16 8.39 5.91
CA GLY A 63 -1.97 9.60 5.87
C GLY A 63 -3.43 9.28 5.67
N GLU A 64 -4.22 10.33 5.63
CA GLU A 64 -5.66 10.23 5.51
C GLU A 64 -6.21 11.14 4.44
N LEU A 65 -7.33 10.73 3.84
CA LEU A 65 -8.09 11.53 2.90
C LEU A 65 -9.55 11.53 3.32
N LYS A 66 -10.12 12.70 3.54
CA LYS A 66 -11.57 12.85 3.74
C LYS A 66 -12.24 12.91 2.39
N LEU A 67 -13.19 12.01 2.13
CA LEU A 67 -14.11 12.18 1.00
C LEU A 67 -15.35 12.92 1.48
N GLU A 68 -15.86 13.81 0.64
CA GLU A 68 -17.08 14.56 0.93
C GLU A 68 -18.23 13.59 1.24
N ASN A 69 -18.86 13.80 2.41
CA ASN A 69 -20.11 13.20 2.87
C ASN A 69 -20.15 11.71 3.30
N SER A 70 -19.05 10.96 3.49
CA SER A 70 -19.20 9.63 4.15
C SER A 70 -17.98 9.03 4.85
N TYR A 71 -16.75 9.12 4.32
CA TYR A 71 -15.63 8.32 4.84
C TYR A 71 -14.31 9.10 4.94
N THR A 72 -13.56 8.81 6.01
CA THR A 72 -12.13 9.14 6.10
C THR A 72 -11.34 7.88 5.76
N PHE A 73 -10.48 7.99 4.77
CA PHE A 73 -9.64 6.91 4.28
C PHE A 73 -8.31 7.01 4.96
N TYR A 74 -7.78 5.90 5.42
CA TYR A 74 -6.44 5.81 5.99
C TYR A 74 -5.60 4.96 5.05
N GLY A 75 -4.44 5.46 4.66
CA GLY A 75 -3.51 4.79 3.76
C GLY A 75 -2.16 4.56 4.44
N LEU A 76 -1.54 3.42 4.11
CA LEU A 76 -0.15 3.12 4.41
C LEU A 76 0.52 2.53 3.17
N THR A 77 1.72 2.99 2.87
CA THR A 77 2.64 2.37 1.91
C THR A 77 3.97 2.13 2.61
N GLN A 78 4.60 0.99 2.32
CA GLN A 78 5.88 0.62 2.95
C GLN A 78 6.70 -0.26 2.02
N CYS A 79 7.99 0.03 1.93
CA CYS A 79 8.99 -0.83 1.28
C CYS A 79 9.90 -1.50 2.31
N THR A 80 10.59 -2.56 1.90
CA THR A 80 11.75 -3.07 2.63
C THR A 80 12.90 -2.06 2.56
N ARG A 81 13.74 -2.03 3.60
CA ARG A 81 14.73 -0.96 3.81
C ARG A 81 15.97 -1.05 2.93
N ASP A 82 16.14 -2.16 2.24
CA ASP A 82 17.23 -2.45 1.32
C ASP A 82 17.01 -1.83 -0.07
N LEU A 83 15.78 -1.44 -0.42
CA LEU A 83 15.49 -0.84 -1.72
C LEU A 83 16.03 0.59 -1.86
N SER A 84 16.44 0.93 -3.08
CA SER A 84 16.65 2.33 -3.48
C SER A 84 15.33 3.10 -3.52
N LYS A 85 15.40 4.44 -3.52
CA LYS A 85 14.21 5.31 -3.66
C LYS A 85 13.40 4.95 -4.93
N THR A 86 14.09 4.79 -6.05
CA THR A 86 13.49 4.44 -7.34
C THR A 86 12.83 3.06 -7.29
N ASN A 87 13.50 2.06 -6.72
CA ASN A 87 12.95 0.70 -6.63
C ASN A 87 11.76 0.64 -5.66
N CYS A 88 11.81 1.39 -4.56
CA CYS A 88 10.67 1.50 -3.64
C CYS A 88 9.45 2.11 -4.33
N LYS A 89 9.61 3.21 -5.06
CA LYS A 89 8.51 3.82 -5.82
C LYS A 89 7.94 2.85 -6.85
N LYS A 90 8.82 2.20 -7.62
CA LYS A 90 8.42 1.22 -8.64
C LYS A 90 7.62 0.06 -8.03
N CYS A 91 8.13 -0.57 -6.96
CA CYS A 91 7.42 -1.68 -6.30
C CYS A 91 6.02 -1.25 -5.85
N LEU A 92 5.90 -0.08 -5.22
CA LEU A 92 4.62 0.44 -4.75
C LEU A 92 3.66 0.74 -5.91
N ASP A 93 4.15 1.31 -7.02
CA ASP A 93 3.33 1.55 -8.22
C ASP A 93 2.84 0.24 -8.84
N ASP A 94 3.71 -0.77 -8.92
CA ASP A 94 3.38 -2.10 -9.45
C ASP A 94 2.23 -2.72 -8.63
N ILE A 95 2.31 -2.71 -7.30
CA ILE A 95 1.23 -3.27 -6.47
C ILE A 95 -0.04 -2.40 -6.47
N ILE A 96 0.06 -1.07 -6.59
CA ILE A 96 -1.12 -0.20 -6.74
C ILE A 96 -1.84 -0.48 -8.06
N ASN A 97 -1.13 -0.89 -9.11
CA ASN A 97 -1.73 -1.31 -10.37
C ASN A 97 -2.50 -2.64 -10.25
N GLU A 98 -2.22 -3.46 -9.24
CA GLU A 98 -3.00 -4.67 -8.90
C GLU A 98 -4.31 -4.36 -8.15
N PHE A 99 -4.57 -3.09 -7.84
CA PHE A 99 -5.78 -2.68 -7.11
C PHE A 99 -7.09 -3.26 -7.67
N PRO A 100 -7.34 -3.28 -9.00
CA PRO A 100 -8.55 -3.87 -9.55
C PRO A 100 -8.70 -5.36 -9.25
N ASN A 101 -7.59 -6.09 -9.11
CA ASN A 101 -7.57 -7.53 -8.84
C ASN A 101 -7.74 -7.85 -7.35
N CYS A 102 -7.22 -7.01 -6.45
CA CYS A 102 -7.31 -7.26 -5.00
C CYS A 102 -8.65 -6.86 -4.39
N CYS A 103 -9.12 -5.65 -4.71
CA CYS A 103 -9.95 -4.92 -3.76
C CYS A 103 -10.83 -3.85 -4.40
N ASN A 104 -11.17 -4.04 -5.68
CA ASN A 104 -12.12 -3.20 -6.41
C ASN A 104 -13.46 -3.07 -5.67
N GLY A 105 -13.76 -1.87 -5.19
CA GLY A 105 -15.03 -1.57 -4.51
C GLY A 105 -15.09 -2.03 -3.05
N LYS A 106 -13.98 -2.46 -2.45
CA LYS A 106 -13.94 -2.90 -1.04
C LYS A 106 -13.61 -1.76 -0.10
N GLU A 107 -14.24 -1.75 1.09
CA GLU A 107 -14.01 -0.74 2.14
C GLU A 107 -12.57 -0.71 2.67
N GLY A 108 -11.83 -1.81 2.49
CA GLY A 108 -10.44 -1.94 2.90
C GLY A 108 -9.73 -2.98 2.04
N GLY A 109 -8.42 -2.81 1.90
CA GLY A 109 -7.63 -3.65 1.01
C GLY A 109 -6.13 -3.60 1.32
N ARG A 110 -5.46 -4.71 1.05
CA ARG A 110 -4.02 -4.87 1.20
C ARG A 110 -3.47 -5.68 0.05
N VAL A 111 -2.33 -5.22 -0.45
CA VAL A 111 -1.47 -5.99 -1.33
C VAL A 111 -0.09 -6.04 -0.69
N LEU A 112 0.43 -7.25 -0.53
CA LEU A 112 1.76 -7.50 0.01
C LEU A 112 2.56 -8.32 -1.01
N VAL A 113 3.79 -7.89 -1.24
CA VAL A 113 4.80 -8.63 -2.01
C VAL A 113 6.12 -8.61 -1.25
N GLY A 114 7.11 -9.37 -1.71
CA GLY A 114 8.39 -9.55 -1.03
C GLY A 114 9.12 -8.24 -0.65
N SER A 115 8.98 -7.17 -1.44
CA SER A 115 9.69 -5.91 -1.19
C SER A 115 8.81 -4.70 -0.82
N CYS A 116 7.48 -4.79 -0.92
CA CYS A 116 6.62 -3.67 -0.54
C CYS A 116 5.18 -4.09 -0.25
N ASN A 117 4.43 -3.19 0.38
CA ASN A 117 3.01 -3.37 0.64
C ASN A 117 2.27 -2.04 0.68
N PHE A 118 0.97 -2.10 0.43
CA PHE A 118 0.04 -1.08 0.86
C PHE A 118 -1.10 -1.65 1.69
N ARG A 119 -1.70 -0.77 2.49
CA ARG A 119 -2.97 -1.03 3.18
C ARG A 119 -3.81 0.24 3.13
N TYR A 120 -5.10 0.08 2.85
CA TYR A 120 -6.08 1.12 3.07
C TYR A 120 -7.28 0.58 3.84
N GLU A 121 -7.92 1.46 4.62
CA GLU A 121 -9.15 1.16 5.37
C GLU A 121 -9.96 2.46 5.54
N ILE A 122 -11.27 2.34 5.78
CA ILE A 122 -12.15 3.47 6.18
C ILE A 122 -12.17 3.76 7.68
N TYR A 123 -11.29 3.11 8.45
CA TYR A 123 -11.09 3.34 9.89
C TYR A 123 -9.61 3.54 10.19
N SER A 124 -9.31 4.27 11.26
CA SER A 124 -7.92 4.56 11.63
C SER A 124 -7.19 3.30 12.09
N PHE A 125 -6.04 3.02 11.47
CA PHE A 125 -5.09 1.98 11.90
C PHE A 125 -3.64 2.49 12.02
N VAL A 126 -3.43 3.76 11.68
CA VAL A 126 -2.15 4.47 11.78
C VAL A 126 -2.23 5.46 12.95
N LYS A 127 -1.13 5.65 13.68
CA LYS A 127 -1.04 6.70 14.71
C LYS A 127 -0.26 7.87 14.13
N HIS A 128 -0.78 9.08 14.28
CA HIS A 128 -0.10 10.33 13.94
C HIS A 128 1.11 10.56 14.84
#